data_AF-A0A0G2EQ82-F1
#
_entry.id   AF-A0A0G2EQ82-F1
#
_cell.length_a   1.000
_cell.length_b   1.000
_cell.length_c   1.000
_cell.angle_alpha   90.00
_cell.angle_beta   90.00
_cell.angle_gamma   90.00
#
_symmetry.space_group_name_H-M   'P 1'
#
loop_
_entity.id
_entity.type
_entity.pdbx_description
1 polymer ?
#
loop_
_entity_poly.entity_id
_entity_poly.type
_entity_poly.pdbx_seq_one_letter_code
_entity_poly.pdbx_strand_id
1 'polypeptide(L)'
;MVTLPMQTITMPSRFYIAFGTPILFYVLYQLNQTTPDSRPFISRLIEKYTEKQDAYQKRTELHMKAVEQAAFDKQLFKTEDKTGLSRGINLRHPEQFNNGSPYNVSAGQSGADLSKLVAYYREKNEQAEDLRTSKVRDNNGKVRSVYETTPIEGAVKATPHT
;
A
#
# COMPACT_ATOMS: atom_id res chain seq x y z
N MET A 1 -16.30 -61.54 -48.07
CA MET A 1 -15.78 -61.01 -46.77
C MET A 1 -16.34 -59.61 -46.60
N VAL A 2 -17.36 -59.43 -45.75
CA VAL A 2 -17.94 -58.12 -45.46
C VAL A 2 -17.53 -57.74 -44.03
N THR A 3 -16.72 -56.70 -43.90
CA THR A 3 -16.26 -56.18 -42.61
C THR A 3 -17.35 -55.29 -42.02
N LEU A 4 -17.94 -55.69 -40.89
CA LEU A 4 -18.92 -54.87 -40.17
C LEU A 4 -18.22 -53.65 -39.55
N PRO A 5 -18.77 -52.42 -39.70
CA PRO A 5 -18.18 -51.24 -39.10
C PRO A 5 -18.41 -51.26 -37.58
N MET A 6 -17.31 -51.15 -36.83
CA MET A 6 -17.31 -51.04 -35.37
C MET A 6 -18.00 -49.73 -34.95
N GLN A 7 -19.26 -49.82 -34.50
CA GLN A 7 -19.99 -48.67 -33.96
C GLN A 7 -19.41 -48.25 -32.61
N THR A 8 -18.81 -47.06 -32.55
CA THR A 8 -18.38 -46.43 -31.30
C THR A 8 -19.60 -45.78 -30.63
N ILE A 9 -20.04 -46.32 -29.50
CA ILE A 9 -21.13 -45.76 -28.70
C ILE A 9 -20.61 -44.50 -28.01
N THR A 10 -20.99 -43.32 -28.50
CA THR A 10 -20.73 -42.04 -27.83
C THR A 10 -21.90 -41.73 -26.89
N MET A 11 -21.69 -41.89 -25.58
CA MET A 11 -22.70 -41.54 -24.59
C MET A 11 -22.93 -40.02 -24.53
N PRO A 12 -24.17 -39.56 -24.31
CA PRO A 12 -24.46 -38.13 -24.17
C PRO A 12 -23.84 -37.57 -22.88
N SER A 13 -23.37 -36.31 -22.90
CA SER A 13 -22.66 -35.66 -21.78
C SER A 13 -23.39 -35.73 -20.44
N ARG A 14 -24.73 -35.79 -20.46
CA ARG A 14 -25.58 -35.90 -19.27
C ARG A 14 -25.39 -37.21 -18.50
N PHE A 15 -25.06 -38.29 -19.19
CA PHE A 15 -24.80 -39.59 -18.57
C PHE A 15 -23.60 -39.51 -17.63
N TYR A 16 -22.52 -38.87 -18.08
CA TYR A 16 -21.30 -38.70 -17.27
C TYR A 16 -21.53 -37.82 -16.03
N ILE A 17 -22.36 -36.78 -16.14
CA ILE A 17 -22.69 -35.91 -15.01
C ILE A 17 -23.48 -36.67 -13.94
N ALA A 18 -24.45 -37.50 -14.36
CA ALA A 18 -25.30 -38.27 -13.46
C ALA A 18 -24.50 -39.28 -12.60
N PHE A 19 -23.49 -39.92 -13.17
CA PHE A 19 -22.61 -40.83 -12.43
C PHE A 19 -21.45 -40.12 -11.74
N GLY A 20 -20.94 -39.02 -12.31
CA GLY A 20 -19.84 -38.26 -11.74
C GLY A 20 -20.23 -37.54 -10.45
N THR A 21 -21.43 -36.96 -10.37
CA THR A 21 -21.85 -36.17 -9.21
C THR A 21 -21.95 -36.96 -7.89
N PRO A 22 -22.54 -38.18 -7.83
CA PRO A 22 -22.57 -38.94 -6.57
C PRO A 22 -21.17 -39.41 -6.16
N ILE A 23 -20.31 -39.77 -7.11
CA ILE A 23 -18.92 -40.18 -6.83
C ILE A 23 -18.13 -39.00 -6.27
N LEU A 24 -18.25 -37.82 -6.88
CA LEU A 24 -17.61 -36.59 -6.39
C LEU A 24 -18.09 -36.24 -4.96
N PHE A 25 -19.40 -36.34 -4.71
CA PHE A 25 -19.97 -36.04 -3.41
C PHE A 25 -19.49 -37.04 -2.33
N TYR A 26 -19.38 -38.31 -2.67
CA TYR A 26 -18.83 -39.34 -1.78
C TYR A 26 -17.35 -39.09 -1.44
N VAL A 27 -16.54 -38.71 -2.43
CA VAL A 27 -15.12 -38.35 -2.23
C VAL A 27 -15.01 -37.11 -1.34
N LEU A 28 -15.80 -36.07 -1.58
CA LEU A 28 -15.85 -34.87 -0.74
C LEU A 28 -16.27 -35.19 0.69
N TYR A 29 -17.24 -36.09 0.87
CA TYR A 29 -17.68 -36.55 2.18
C TYR A 29 -16.57 -37.29 2.92
N GLN A 30 -15.83 -38.18 2.25
CA GLN A 30 -14.67 -38.87 2.83
C GLN A 30 -13.55 -37.92 3.24
N LEU A 31 -13.26 -36.90 2.42
CA LEU A 31 -12.24 -35.89 2.75
C LEU A 31 -12.64 -34.97 3.92
N ASN A 32 -13.92 -34.87 4.22
CA ASN A 32 -14.47 -33.98 5.23
C ASN A 32 -14.92 -34.72 6.51
N GLN A 33 -14.85 -36.05 6.55
CA GLN A 33 -15.15 -36.81 7.77
C GLN A 33 -14.10 -36.50 8.84
N THR A 34 -14.59 -36.07 10.00
CA THR A 34 -13.79 -35.75 11.18
C THR A 34 -13.65 -37.00 12.04
N THR A 35 -12.42 -37.50 12.18
CA THR A 35 -12.08 -38.48 13.24
C THR A 35 -11.77 -37.68 14.52
N PRO A 36 -12.10 -38.17 15.73
CA PRO A 36 -11.91 -37.42 16.98
C PRO A 36 -10.50 -36.86 17.22
N ASP A 37 -9.49 -37.44 16.58
CA ASP A 37 -8.07 -37.13 16.79
C ASP A 37 -7.40 -36.39 15.61
N SER A 38 -8.11 -36.15 14.50
CA SER A 38 -7.52 -35.51 13.30
C SER A 38 -8.46 -34.51 12.63
N ARG A 39 -8.01 -33.26 12.48
CA ARG A 39 -8.72 -32.22 11.72
C ARG A 39 -8.86 -32.61 10.24
N PRO A 40 -9.99 -32.32 9.59
CA PRO A 40 -10.23 -32.70 8.20
C PRO A 40 -9.25 -31.99 7.27
N PHE A 41 -8.96 -32.61 6.11
CA PHE A 41 -7.96 -32.13 5.16
C PHE A 41 -8.21 -30.67 4.72
N ILE A 42 -9.48 -30.34 4.47
CA ILE A 42 -9.91 -29.00 4.06
C ILE A 42 -9.59 -27.96 5.14
N SER A 43 -9.80 -28.30 6.42
CA SER A 43 -9.50 -27.40 7.55
C SER A 43 -8.00 -27.12 7.66
N ARG A 44 -7.16 -28.13 7.47
CA ARG A 44 -5.69 -27.95 7.44
C ARG A 44 -5.24 -27.06 6.28
N LEU A 45 -5.91 -27.19 5.13
CA LEU A 45 -5.63 -26.36 3.97
C LEU A 45 -6.02 -24.91 4.24
N ILE A 46 -7.20 -24.68 4.83
CA ILE A 46 -7.65 -23.35 5.24
C ILE A 46 -6.66 -22.74 6.25
N GLU A 47 -6.29 -23.48 7.30
CA GLU A 47 -5.38 -22.99 8.35
C GLU A 47 -4.02 -22.54 7.80
N LYS A 48 -3.45 -23.29 6.84
CA LYS A 48 -2.20 -22.92 6.16
C LYS A 48 -2.31 -21.59 5.38
N TYR A 49 -3.49 -21.27 4.84
CA TYR A 49 -3.72 -20.01 4.16
C TYR A 49 -4.08 -18.89 5.14
N THR A 50 -4.85 -19.18 6.17
CA THR A 50 -5.22 -18.24 7.23
C THR A 50 -3.99 -17.73 7.99
N GLU A 51 -3.03 -18.59 8.33
CA GLU A 51 -1.80 -18.17 9.01
C GLU A 51 -1.03 -17.10 8.22
N LYS A 52 -0.98 -17.24 6.89
CA LYS A 52 -0.36 -16.22 6.01
C LYS A 52 -1.15 -14.93 6.03
N GLN A 53 -2.48 -15.01 5.99
CA GLN A 53 -3.36 -13.84 6.03
C GLN A 53 -3.21 -13.08 7.36
N ASP A 54 -3.11 -13.77 8.49
CA ASP A 54 -2.91 -13.18 9.80
C ASP A 54 -1.57 -12.41 9.88
N ALA A 55 -0.51 -12.95 9.26
CA ALA A 55 0.78 -12.26 9.19
C ALA A 55 0.70 -10.96 8.36
N TYR A 56 -0.04 -10.96 7.26
CA TYR A 56 -0.29 -9.73 6.49
C TYR A 56 -1.14 -8.73 7.25
N GLN A 57 -2.19 -9.19 7.95
CA GLN A 57 -3.03 -8.33 8.78
C GLN A 57 -2.22 -7.66 9.90
N LYS A 58 -1.37 -8.40 10.60
CA LYS A 58 -0.47 -7.85 11.64
C LYS A 58 0.47 -6.78 11.09
N ARG A 59 1.03 -6.99 9.88
CA ARG A 59 1.90 -6.00 9.23
C ARG A 59 1.13 -4.74 8.85
N THR A 60 -0.06 -4.89 8.28
CA THR A 60 -0.93 -3.75 7.95
C THR A 60 -1.34 -2.99 9.20
N GLU A 61 -1.68 -3.67 10.28
CA GLU A 61 -2.00 -3.05 11.58
C GLU A 61 -0.81 -2.22 12.10
N LEU A 62 0.41 -2.76 12.05
CA LEU A 62 1.62 -2.03 12.44
C LEU A 62 1.84 -0.79 11.58
N HIS A 63 1.69 -0.91 10.26
CA HIS A 63 1.79 0.24 9.35
C HIS A 63 0.72 1.29 9.64
N MET A 64 -0.52 0.88 9.89
CA MET A 64 -1.60 1.80 10.22
C MET A 64 -1.33 2.55 11.52
N LYS A 65 -0.87 1.85 12.57
CA LYS A 65 -0.48 2.48 13.84
C LYS A 65 0.68 3.47 13.66
N ALA A 66 1.67 3.13 12.85
CA ALA A 66 2.79 4.03 12.56
C ALA A 66 2.33 5.29 11.81
N VAL A 67 1.42 5.14 10.84
CA VAL A 67 0.83 6.27 10.11
C VAL A 67 -0.02 7.14 11.02
N GLU A 68 -0.82 6.53 11.90
CA GLU A 68 -1.63 7.24 12.89
C GLU A 68 -0.77 8.06 13.85
N GLN A 69 0.30 7.46 14.38
CA GLN A 69 1.25 8.16 15.24
C GLN A 69 1.95 9.32 14.49
N ALA A 70 2.39 9.11 13.25
CA ALA A 70 3.00 10.16 12.44
C ALA A 70 2.00 11.29 12.11
N ALA A 71 0.73 10.97 11.94
CA ALA A 71 -0.32 11.96 11.73
C ALA A 71 -0.57 12.80 13.00
N PHE A 72 -0.59 12.15 14.16
CA PHE A 72 -0.71 12.81 15.46
C PHE A 72 0.47 13.76 15.72
N ASP A 73 1.69 13.28 15.49
CA ASP A 73 2.92 14.06 15.65
C ASP A 73 2.96 15.27 14.70
N LYS A 74 2.56 15.07 13.44
CA LYS A 74 2.40 16.17 12.48
C LYS A 74 1.33 17.18 12.92
N GLN A 75 0.26 16.75 13.58
CA GLN A 75 -0.75 17.67 14.10
C GLN A 75 -0.18 18.51 15.25
N LEU A 76 0.64 17.92 16.12
CA LEU A 76 1.34 18.63 17.20
C LEU A 76 2.28 19.70 16.63
N PHE A 77 3.19 19.34 15.72
CA PHE A 77 4.14 20.31 15.13
C PHE A 77 3.46 21.38 14.29
N LYS A 78 2.34 21.06 13.62
CA LYS A 78 1.53 22.07 12.93
C LYS A 78 0.96 23.14 13.87
N THR A 79 0.69 22.80 15.13
CA THR A 79 0.24 23.78 16.10
C THR A 79 1.41 24.61 16.65
N GLU A 80 2.57 24.00 16.84
CA GLU A 80 3.80 24.69 17.28
C GLU A 80 4.29 25.71 16.24
N ASP A 81 4.27 25.36 14.95
CA ASP A 81 4.64 26.23 13.82
C ASP A 81 3.81 27.52 13.74
N LYS A 82 2.58 27.52 14.29
CA LYS A 82 1.73 28.73 14.33
C LYS A 82 2.14 29.72 15.41
N THR A 83 2.96 29.32 16.37
CA THR A 83 3.38 30.13 17.52
C THR A 83 4.61 31.00 17.23
N GLY A 84 5.06 31.08 15.98
CA GLY A 84 5.99 32.13 15.51
C GLY A 84 7.45 31.73 15.34
N LEU A 85 7.83 30.46 15.53
CA LEU A 85 9.17 29.97 15.21
C LEU A 85 9.19 29.39 13.79
N SER A 86 9.41 30.29 12.83
CA SER A 86 9.32 30.07 11.40
C SER A 86 10.13 28.88 10.86
N ARG A 87 9.55 28.29 9.80
CA ARG A 87 9.98 27.34 8.76
C ARG A 87 11.43 27.43 8.19
N GLY A 88 12.31 28.19 8.82
CA GLY A 88 13.75 28.22 8.56
C GLY A 88 14.46 28.27 9.90
N ILE A 89 15.21 27.22 10.23
CA ILE A 89 16.12 27.24 11.38
C ILE A 89 17.01 28.47 11.18
N ASN A 90 16.82 29.50 12.02
CA ASN A 90 17.62 30.71 11.96
C ASN A 90 19.01 30.33 12.52
N LEU A 91 19.91 29.91 11.62
CA LEU A 91 21.29 29.64 11.97
C LEU A 91 21.87 30.96 12.49
N ARG A 92 22.34 30.98 13.75
CA ARG A 92 22.83 32.21 14.38
C ARG A 92 24.05 32.82 13.67
N HIS A 93 24.80 31.98 12.94
CA HIS A 93 25.98 32.38 12.16
C HIS A 93 26.11 31.55 10.86
N PRO A 94 25.32 31.84 9.80
CA PRO A 94 25.40 31.11 8.53
C PRO A 94 26.76 31.23 7.84
N GLU A 95 27.53 32.28 8.15
CA GLU A 95 28.87 32.52 7.63
C GLU A 95 29.92 31.48 8.04
N GLN A 96 29.71 30.72 9.12
CA GLN A 96 30.68 29.70 9.56
C GLN A 96 30.80 28.53 8.57
N PHE A 97 29.76 28.26 7.78
CA PHE A 97 29.78 27.22 6.74
C PHE A 97 30.48 27.66 5.46
N ASN A 98 30.72 28.97 5.31
CA ASN A 98 31.47 29.54 4.20
C ASN A 98 32.97 29.72 4.53
N ASN A 99 33.38 29.41 5.76
CA ASN A 99 34.79 29.38 6.15
C ASN A 99 35.34 27.96 5.93
N GLY A 100 35.94 27.72 4.75
CA GLY A 100 36.63 26.46 4.46
C GLY A 100 37.91 26.27 5.31
N SER A 101 38.46 25.06 5.28
CA SER A 101 39.78 24.78 5.89
C SER A 101 40.84 25.76 5.38
N PRO A 102 41.64 26.40 6.26
CA PRO A 102 42.65 27.39 5.85
C PRO A 102 43.82 26.80 5.05
N TYR A 103 43.91 25.46 4.95
CA TYR A 103 44.97 24.75 4.23
C TYR A 103 44.40 23.93 3.07
N ASN A 104 45.08 24.02 1.92
CA ASN A 104 44.89 23.20 0.72
C ASN A 104 43.52 23.33 0.00
N VAL A 105 43.05 24.55 -0.23
CA VAL A 105 41.88 24.83 -1.09
C VAL A 105 42.32 25.58 -2.36
N SER A 106 41.76 25.20 -3.51
CA SER A 106 41.99 25.90 -4.79
C SER A 106 41.54 27.35 -4.67
N ALA A 107 42.33 28.29 -5.19
CA ALA A 107 41.97 29.71 -5.23
C ALA A 107 40.58 29.86 -5.88
N GLY A 108 39.63 30.45 -5.15
CA GLY A 108 38.23 30.61 -5.57
C GLY A 108 37.23 29.60 -5.00
N GLN A 109 37.65 28.58 -4.23
CA GLN A 109 36.76 27.62 -3.56
C GLN A 109 36.86 27.64 -2.02
N SER A 110 37.02 28.83 -1.45
CA SER A 110 36.92 29.03 0.00
C SER A 110 35.44 29.05 0.41
N GLY A 111 34.94 27.92 0.90
CA GLY A 111 33.57 27.80 1.39
C GLY A 111 32.56 27.46 0.30
N ALA A 112 31.64 26.55 0.62
CA ALA A 112 30.51 26.31 -0.26
C ALA A 112 29.55 27.50 -0.12
N ASP A 113 29.43 28.31 -1.18
CA ASP A 113 28.49 29.44 -1.22
C ASP A 113 27.06 28.93 -1.00
N LEU A 114 26.55 29.14 0.22
CA LEU A 114 25.21 28.73 0.62
C LEU A 114 24.12 29.53 -0.10
N SER A 115 24.43 30.68 -0.70
CA SER A 115 23.45 31.49 -1.42
C SER A 115 22.85 30.72 -2.61
N LYS A 116 23.67 29.93 -3.31
CA LYS A 116 23.22 29.05 -4.40
C LYS A 116 22.29 27.94 -3.91
N LEU A 117 22.57 27.38 -2.73
CA LEU A 117 21.73 26.34 -2.12
C LEU A 117 20.38 26.93 -1.67
N VAL A 118 20.40 28.10 -1.05
CA VAL A 118 19.19 28.84 -0.66
C VAL A 118 18.35 29.18 -1.89
N ALA A 119 18.97 29.66 -2.97
CA ALA A 119 18.29 29.95 -4.23
C ALA A 119 17.63 28.70 -4.83
N TYR A 120 18.36 27.57 -4.86
CA TYR A 120 17.82 26.29 -5.34
C TYR A 120 16.60 25.82 -4.55
N TYR A 121 16.66 25.85 -3.21
CA TYR A 121 15.53 25.43 -2.38
C TYR A 121 14.36 26.42 -2.43
N ARG A 122 14.63 27.71 -2.61
CA ARG A 122 13.59 28.72 -2.83
C ARG A 122 12.82 28.43 -4.12
N GLU A 123 13.54 28.26 -5.22
CA GLU A 123 12.95 27.93 -6.52
C GLU A 123 12.15 26.62 -6.45
N LYS A 124 12.72 25.59 -5.81
CA LYS A 124 12.04 24.30 -5.63
C LYS A 124 10.75 24.42 -4.81
N ASN A 125 10.75 25.27 -3.77
CA ASN A 125 9.55 25.51 -2.97
C ASN A 125 8.50 26.30 -3.73
N GLU A 126 8.90 27.32 -4.50
CA GLU A 126 8.01 28.09 -5.37
C GLU A 126 7.35 27.19 -6.41
N GLN A 127 8.12 26.34 -7.10
CA GLN A 127 7.58 25.34 -8.03
C GLN A 127 6.59 24.38 -7.35
N ALA A 128 6.87 23.95 -6.11
CA ALA A 128 5.98 23.08 -5.36
C ALA A 128 4.67 23.78 -4.97
N GLU A 129 4.71 25.07 -4.61
CA GLU A 129 3.53 25.88 -4.32
C GLU A 129 2.72 26.18 -5.60
N ASP A 130 3.37 26.43 -6.73
CA ASP A 130 2.70 26.60 -8.03
C ASP A 130 2.01 25.31 -8.48
N LEU A 131 2.63 24.16 -8.29
CA LEU A 131 2.02 22.85 -8.54
C LEU A 131 0.84 22.56 -7.60
N ARG A 132 0.87 23.04 -6.35
CA ARG A 132 -0.27 22.94 -5.43
C ARG A 132 -1.40 23.87 -5.85
N THR A 133 -1.07 25.13 -6.17
CA THR A 133 -2.03 26.16 -6.54
C THR A 133 -2.71 25.85 -7.87
N SER A 134 -1.98 25.34 -8.86
CA SER A 134 -2.55 24.87 -10.13
C SER A 134 -3.53 23.72 -9.91
N LYS A 135 -3.17 22.70 -9.12
CA LYS A 135 -4.11 21.62 -8.76
C LYS A 135 -5.36 22.12 -8.06
N VAL A 136 -5.25 23.11 -7.15
CA VAL A 136 -6.42 23.68 -6.47
C VAL A 136 -7.29 24.50 -7.43
N ARG A 137 -6.68 25.26 -8.34
CA ARG A 137 -7.36 26.06 -9.35
C ARG A 137 -8.12 25.19 -10.34
N ASP A 138 -7.47 24.14 -10.85
CA ASP A 138 -8.05 23.21 -11.83
C ASP A 138 -9.19 22.37 -11.21
N ASN A 139 -9.16 22.14 -9.89
CA ASN A 139 -10.22 21.46 -9.14
C ASN A 139 -11.25 22.41 -8.52
N ASN A 140 -11.38 23.65 -9.02
CA ASN A 140 -12.41 24.61 -8.63
C ASN A 140 -12.44 24.86 -7.10
N GLY A 141 -11.26 24.94 -6.46
CA GLY A 141 -11.10 25.18 -5.03
C GLY A 141 -11.20 23.94 -4.13
N LYS A 142 -11.41 22.75 -4.68
CA LYS A 142 -11.45 21.50 -3.89
C LYS A 142 -10.06 20.87 -3.83
N VAL A 143 -9.45 20.87 -2.64
CA VAL A 143 -8.20 20.14 -2.38
C VAL A 143 -8.52 18.65 -2.35
N ARG A 144 -8.36 17.94 -3.47
CA ARG A 144 -8.41 16.48 -3.47
C ARG A 144 -7.26 15.95 -2.63
N SER A 145 -7.56 15.23 -1.56
CA SER A 145 -6.53 14.49 -0.83
C SER A 145 -6.02 13.37 -1.75
N VAL A 146 -4.74 13.03 -1.66
CA VAL A 146 -4.11 11.95 -2.46
C VAL A 146 -4.81 10.58 -2.23
N TYR A 147 -5.64 10.47 -1.21
CA TYR A 147 -6.41 9.26 -0.86
C TYR A 147 -7.78 9.18 -1.55
N GLU A 148 -8.20 10.19 -2.32
CA GLU A 148 -9.54 10.25 -2.93
C GLU A 148 -9.62 9.62 -4.33
N THR A 149 -8.50 9.18 -4.90
CA THR A 149 -8.47 8.59 -6.25
C THR A 149 -7.91 7.17 -6.24
N THR A 150 -8.63 6.26 -5.59
CA THR A 150 -8.70 4.88 -6.08
C THR A 150 -10.13 4.40 -5.82
N PRO A 151 -10.95 4.14 -6.86
CA PRO A 151 -12.12 3.30 -6.69
C PRO A 151 -11.58 1.91 -6.33
N ILE A 152 -11.61 1.55 -5.06
CA ILE A 152 -11.71 0.14 -4.68
C ILE A 152 -13.13 -0.28 -5.04
N GLU A 153 -13.30 -0.57 -6.32
CA GLU A 153 -14.46 -1.25 -6.86
C GLU A 153 -14.46 -2.67 -6.28
N GLY A 154 -15.21 -2.84 -5.19
CA GLY A 154 -15.49 -4.14 -4.61
C GLY A 154 -15.07 -4.29 -3.15
N ALA A 155 -16.09 -4.44 -2.29
CA ALA A 155 -16.05 -4.93 -0.92
C ALA A 155 -15.47 -3.98 0.14
N VAL A 156 -16.34 -3.28 0.87
CA VAL A 156 -16.79 -3.70 2.22
C VAL A 156 -18.11 -2.98 2.51
N LYS A 157 -19.15 -3.81 2.68
CA LYS A 157 -20.50 -3.45 3.10
C LYS A 157 -20.44 -2.82 4.49
N ALA A 158 -20.99 -1.61 4.63
CA ALA A 158 -21.09 -0.89 5.90
C ALA A 158 -21.84 -1.71 6.96
N THR A 159 -21.22 -1.88 8.12
CA THR A 159 -21.91 -2.12 9.40
C THR A 159 -22.21 -0.77 10.05
N PRO A 160 -23.46 -0.47 10.40
CA PRO A 160 -23.78 0.73 11.18
C PRO A 160 -23.41 0.50 12.64
N HIS A 161 -22.54 1.37 13.18
CA HIS A 161 -22.33 1.48 14.62
C HIS A 161 -23.29 2.56 15.15
N THR A 162 -24.22 2.14 16.01
CA THR A 162 -24.83 2.96 17.06
C THR A 162 -23.79 3.44 18.05
#